data_AF-A0A533UME9-F1
#
_entry.id   AF-A0A533UME9-F1
#
_cell.length_a   1.000
_cell.length_b   1.000
_cell.length_c   1.000
_cell.angle_alpha   90.00
_cell.angle_beta   90.00
_cell.angle_gamma   90.00
#
_symmetry.space_group_name_H-M   'P 1'
#
loop_
_entity.id
_entity.type
_entity.pdbx_description
1 polymer ?
#
loop_
_entity_poly.entity_id
_entity_poly.type
_entity_poly.pdbx_seq_one_letter_code
_entity_poly.pdbx_strand_id
1 'polypeptide(L)'
;MEPPEIRFQILYYLYNKYYGGQTGKLHSAEKIIQETELKNIDRNLINGDIAYLYSSDLVTGKRSIGNGGYPPSIIITNKGIDLVENIINEIIVNILNQQDNRIVKNKIELIAKSDQRTRITKIWGYVKEKPELFVNIGEKALKLFLSGGY
;
A
#
# COMPACT_ATOMS: atom_id res chain seq x y z
N MET A 1 9.55 -5.07 -16.08
CA MET A 1 9.08 -5.54 -14.76
C MET A 1 8.81 -4.28 -13.96
N GLU A 2 7.55 -3.85 -13.88
CA GLU A 2 7.17 -2.61 -13.19
C GLU A 2 7.35 -2.80 -11.68
N PRO A 3 7.90 -1.83 -10.92
CA PRO A 3 8.11 -2.01 -9.49
C PRO A 3 6.75 -1.92 -8.79
N PRO A 4 6.17 -3.02 -8.29
CA PRO A 4 4.87 -2.99 -7.60
C PRO A 4 4.91 -2.21 -6.28
N GLU A 5 6.10 -1.72 -5.93
CA GLU A 5 6.34 -0.68 -4.95
C GLU A 5 5.51 0.60 -5.19
N ILE A 6 5.31 1.06 -6.43
CA ILE A 6 4.57 2.31 -6.70
C ILE A 6 3.11 2.16 -6.25
N ARG A 7 2.43 1.10 -6.70
CA ARG A 7 1.03 0.85 -6.37
C ARG A 7 0.81 0.65 -4.87
N PHE A 8 1.73 -0.08 -4.21
CA PHE A 8 1.68 -0.23 -2.76
C PHE A 8 1.91 1.11 -2.04
N GLN A 9 2.86 1.94 -2.49
CA GLN A 9 3.08 3.28 -1.91
C GLN A 9 1.83 4.18 -2.03
N ILE A 10 1.13 4.14 -3.17
CA ILE A 10 -0.13 4.87 -3.37
C ILE A 10 -1.21 4.36 -2.39
N LEU A 11 -1.43 3.04 -2.31
CA LEU A 11 -2.44 2.47 -1.41
C LEU A 11 -2.09 2.70 0.06
N TYR A 12 -0.82 2.54 0.45
CA TYR A 12 -0.31 2.86 1.78
C TYR A 12 -0.57 4.31 2.15
N TYR A 13 -0.31 5.25 1.23
CA TYR A 13 -0.60 6.66 1.43
C TYR A 13 -2.09 6.88 1.69
N LEU A 14 -2.96 6.38 0.81
CA LEU A 14 -4.41 6.59 0.91
C LEU A 14 -5.01 5.92 2.15
N TYR A 15 -4.54 4.72 2.50
CA TYR A 15 -4.92 4.00 3.72
C TYR A 15 -4.57 4.82 4.98
N ASN A 16 -3.37 5.39 5.04
CA ASN A 16 -2.97 6.24 6.16
C ASN A 16 -3.80 7.53 6.26
N LYS A 17 -4.23 8.10 5.13
CA LYS A 17 -5.14 9.25 5.12
C LYS A 17 -6.53 8.85 5.61
N TYR A 18 -7.05 7.70 5.18
CA TYR A 18 -8.33 7.15 5.63
C TYR A 18 -8.37 7.01 7.15
N TYR A 19 -7.46 6.23 7.74
CA TYR A 19 -7.38 6.06 9.20
C TYR A 19 -6.78 7.26 9.95
N GLY A 20 -6.29 8.26 9.22
CA GLY A 20 -5.82 9.54 9.75
C GLY A 20 -6.91 10.61 9.88
N GLY A 21 -8.18 10.25 9.71
CA GLY A 21 -9.32 11.17 9.81
C GLY A 21 -9.65 11.91 8.51
N GLN A 22 -9.08 11.51 7.37
CA GLN A 22 -9.39 12.06 6.05
C GLN A 22 -10.26 11.09 5.22
N THR A 23 -11.09 10.28 5.89
CA THR A 23 -12.03 9.36 5.27
C THR A 23 -12.88 10.03 4.19
N GLY A 24 -12.97 9.42 3.00
CA GLY A 24 -13.77 9.91 1.87
C GLY A 24 -13.21 11.16 1.17
N LYS A 25 -12.06 11.70 1.60
CA LYS A 25 -11.44 12.86 0.98
C LYS A 25 -10.62 12.46 -0.23
N LEU A 26 -10.90 13.06 -1.38
CA LEU A 26 -10.12 12.89 -2.62
C LEU A 26 -8.69 13.45 -2.48
N HIS A 27 -7.71 12.70 -2.95
CA HIS A 27 -6.30 13.08 -3.01
C HIS A 27 -5.83 13.14 -4.46
N SER A 28 -5.30 14.29 -4.90
CA SER A 28 -4.76 14.41 -6.25
C SER A 28 -3.50 13.57 -6.41
N ALA A 29 -3.29 13.03 -7.62
CA ALA A 29 -2.08 12.28 -7.97
C ALA A 29 -0.82 13.10 -7.65
N GLU A 30 -0.83 14.40 -7.97
CA GLU A 30 0.31 15.28 -7.67
C GLU A 30 0.60 15.39 -6.17
N LYS A 31 -0.44 15.49 -5.33
CA LYS A 31 -0.28 15.54 -3.88
C LYS A 31 0.29 14.23 -3.33
N ILE A 32 -0.19 13.09 -3.85
CA ILE A 32 0.34 11.78 -3.48
C ILE A 32 1.84 11.74 -3.79
N ILE A 33 2.23 12.19 -4.98
CA ILE A 33 3.63 12.14 -5.41
C ILE A 33 4.52 13.08 -4.59
N GLN A 34 4.02 14.26 -4.23
CA GLN A 34 4.74 15.21 -3.38
C GLN A 34 4.88 14.76 -1.91
N GLU A 35 3.96 13.94 -1.40
CA GLU A 35 3.96 13.46 -0.02
C GLU A 35 4.55 12.04 0.12
N THR A 36 5.02 11.43 -0.96
CA THR A 36 5.61 10.08 -0.99
C THR A 36 7.02 10.10 -1.60
N GLU A 37 7.64 8.92 -1.69
CA GLU A 37 8.96 8.73 -2.31
C GLU A 37 8.88 8.69 -3.85
N LEU A 38 7.69 8.85 -4.42
CA LEU A 38 7.43 8.81 -5.86
C LEU A 38 7.93 10.05 -6.61
N LYS A 39 8.47 11.07 -5.93
CA LYS A 39 8.89 12.35 -6.54
C LYS A 39 9.83 12.21 -7.73
N ASN A 40 10.72 11.23 -7.66
CA ASN A 40 11.77 11.00 -8.65
C ASN A 40 11.40 9.90 -9.67
N ILE A 41 10.17 9.39 -9.63
CA ILE A 41 9.68 8.37 -10.55
C ILE A 41 8.97 9.05 -11.73
N ASP A 42 9.12 8.46 -12.92
CA ASP A 42 8.45 8.92 -14.13
C ASP A 42 6.93 9.00 -13.93
N ARG A 43 6.35 10.16 -14.28
CA ARG A 43 4.93 10.42 -14.06
C ARG A 43 4.03 9.51 -14.88
N ASN A 44 4.44 9.10 -16.09
CA ASN A 44 3.67 8.18 -16.91
C ASN A 44 3.59 6.79 -16.26
N LEU A 45 4.65 6.33 -15.59
CA LEU A 45 4.61 5.08 -14.83
C LEU A 45 3.63 5.17 -13.66
N ILE A 46 3.73 6.23 -12.84
CA ILE A 46 2.81 6.44 -11.71
C ILE A 46 1.36 6.54 -12.20
N ASN A 47 1.14 7.23 -13.31
CA ASN A 47 -0.16 7.38 -13.93
C ASN A 47 -0.72 6.04 -14.45
N GLY A 48 0.13 5.19 -15.03
CA GLY A 48 -0.23 3.82 -15.41
C GLY A 48 -0.64 2.99 -14.21
N ASP A 49 0.10 3.09 -13.11
CA ASP A 49 -0.21 2.41 -11.85
C ASP A 49 -1.51 2.91 -11.20
N ILE A 50 -1.79 4.22 -11.25
CA ILE A 50 -3.08 4.78 -10.83
C ILE A 50 -4.21 4.25 -11.71
N ALA A 51 -4.01 4.17 -13.02
CA ALA A 51 -5.00 3.62 -13.94
C ALA A 51 -5.30 2.14 -13.61
N TYR A 52 -4.27 1.34 -13.33
CA TYR A 52 -4.42 -0.04 -12.89
C TYR A 52 -5.19 -0.16 -11.57
N LEU A 53 -4.82 0.64 -10.56
CA LEU A 53 -5.49 0.63 -9.25
C LEU A 53 -6.98 0.99 -9.39
N TYR A 54 -7.28 1.94 -10.28
CA TYR A 54 -8.64 2.35 -10.58
C TYR A 54 -9.41 1.25 -11.33
N SER A 55 -8.82 0.64 -12.36
CA SER A 55 -9.49 -0.46 -13.10
C SER A 55 -9.68 -1.72 -12.27
N SER A 56 -8.90 -1.88 -11.19
CA SER A 56 -9.00 -3.00 -10.23
C SER A 56 -9.97 -2.73 -9.08
N ASP A 57 -10.68 -1.60 -9.07
CA ASP A 57 -11.55 -1.12 -7.99
C ASP A 57 -10.87 -0.97 -6.62
N LEU A 58 -9.54 -0.81 -6.59
CA LEU A 58 -8.78 -0.58 -5.36
C LEU A 58 -8.80 0.89 -4.95
N VAL A 59 -8.96 1.78 -5.93
CA VAL A 59 -9.21 3.20 -5.73
C VAL A 59 -10.37 3.65 -6.62
N THR A 60 -11.05 4.72 -6.20
CA THR A 60 -12.07 5.38 -7.00
C THR A 60 -11.84 6.89 -7.02
N GLY A 61 -12.51 7.61 -7.91
CA GLY A 61 -12.30 9.05 -8.07
C GLY A 61 -13.33 9.67 -9.02
N LYS A 62 -13.34 11.01 -9.07
CA LYS A 62 -14.17 11.74 -10.03
C LYS A 62 -13.38 11.95 -11.31
N ARG A 63 -13.93 11.48 -12.43
CA ARG A 63 -13.41 11.82 -13.77
C ARG A 63 -13.83 13.25 -14.11
N SER A 64 -12.91 14.03 -14.65
CA SER A 64 -13.27 15.28 -15.33
C SER A 64 -13.89 14.94 -16.67
N ILE A 65 -15.02 15.60 -17.00
CA ILE A 65 -15.69 15.44 -18.30
C ILE A 65 -14.69 15.81 -19.41
N GLY A 66 -14.52 14.93 -20.42
CA GLY A 66 -13.62 15.15 -21.56
C GLY A 66 -12.26 14.45 -21.49
N ASN A 67 -11.86 13.91 -20.32
CA ASN A 67 -10.65 13.10 -20.20
C ASN A 67 -10.99 11.60 -20.21
N GLY A 68 -10.74 10.94 -21.34
CA GLY A 68 -10.75 9.48 -21.46
C GLY A 68 -9.52 8.87 -20.78
N GLY A 69 -9.48 8.91 -19.45
CA GLY A 69 -8.35 8.45 -18.64
C GLY A 69 -8.72 8.11 -17.19
N TYR A 70 -7.70 7.91 -16.36
CA TYR A 70 -7.85 7.70 -14.92
C TYR A 70 -8.20 9.01 -14.19
N PRO A 71 -8.89 8.95 -13.03
CA PRO A 71 -9.26 10.16 -12.30
C PRO A 71 -8.01 10.88 -11.74
N PRO A 72 -7.91 12.22 -11.89
CA PRO A 72 -6.76 13.00 -11.39
C PRO A 72 -6.69 13.07 -9.86
N SER A 73 -7.80 12.75 -9.19
CA SER A 73 -7.89 12.64 -7.74
C SER A 73 -8.61 11.35 -7.35
N ILE A 74 -8.01 10.62 -6.41
CA ILE A 74 -8.42 9.29 -6.00
C ILE A 74 -8.65 9.18 -4.48
N ILE A 75 -9.47 8.22 -4.10
CA ILE A 75 -9.66 7.71 -2.74
C ILE A 75 -9.53 6.20 -2.74
N ILE A 76 -9.09 5.62 -1.63
CA ILE A 76 -9.09 4.17 -1.46
C ILE A 76 -10.52 3.66 -1.27
N THR A 77 -10.83 2.51 -1.86
CA THR A 77 -12.11 1.80 -1.67
C THR A 77 -12.01 0.82 -0.50
N ASN A 78 -13.12 0.23 -0.07
CA ASN A 78 -13.08 -0.87 0.91
C ASN A 78 -12.25 -2.05 0.39
N LYS A 79 -12.36 -2.40 -0.90
CA LYS A 79 -11.54 -3.43 -1.54
C LYS A 79 -10.04 -3.11 -1.46
N GLY A 80 -9.68 -1.84 -1.68
CA GLY A 80 -8.29 -1.38 -1.51
C GLY A 80 -7.81 -1.47 -0.06
N ILE A 81 -8.67 -1.14 0.91
CA ILE A 81 -8.38 -1.28 2.34
C ILE A 81 -8.14 -2.75 2.69
N ASP A 82 -9.04 -3.64 2.29
CA ASP A 82 -8.94 -5.08 2.56
C ASP A 82 -7.66 -5.68 1.96
N LEU A 83 -7.28 -5.26 0.75
CA LEU A 83 -6.03 -5.68 0.13
C LEU A 83 -4.82 -5.26 0.97
N VAL A 84 -4.78 -4.01 1.43
CA VAL A 84 -3.69 -3.51 2.27
C VAL A 84 -3.62 -4.27 3.60
N GLU A 85 -4.76 -4.55 4.23
CA GLU A 85 -4.84 -5.36 5.45
C GLU A 85 -4.31 -6.78 5.24
N ASN A 86 -4.70 -7.43 4.14
CA ASN A 86 -4.22 -8.76 3.81
C ASN A 86 -2.70 -8.77 3.63
N ILE A 87 -2.14 -7.80 2.91
CA ILE A 87 -0.69 -7.66 2.76
C ILE A 87 0.00 -7.49 4.11
N ILE A 88 -0.52 -6.64 4.99
CA ILE A 88 0.06 -6.42 6.33
C ILE A 88 0.00 -7.72 7.16
N ASN A 89 -1.14 -8.41 7.16
CA ASN A 89 -1.33 -9.64 7.92
C ASN A 89 -0.37 -10.73 7.43
N GLU A 90 -0.20 -10.85 6.12
CA GLU A 90 0.75 -11.79 5.55
C GLU A 90 2.20 -11.45 5.89
N ILE A 91 2.58 -10.17 5.86
CA ILE A 91 3.90 -9.73 6.32
C ILE A 91 4.11 -10.13 7.78
N ILE A 92 3.13 -9.86 8.65
CA ILE A 92 3.19 -10.22 10.08
C ILE A 92 3.38 -11.72 10.26
N VAL A 93 2.54 -12.55 9.62
CA VAL A 93 2.60 -14.02 9.71
C VAL A 93 3.96 -14.53 9.23
N ASN A 94 4.45 -14.01 8.11
CA ASN A 94 5.75 -14.41 7.59
C ASN A 94 6.90 -14.05 8.55
N ILE A 95 6.89 -12.85 9.14
CA ILE A 95 7.90 -12.47 10.15
C ILE A 95 7.82 -13.42 11.35
N LEU A 96 6.64 -13.69 11.88
CA LEU A 96 6.48 -14.56 13.06
C LEU A 96 6.95 -15.99 12.81
N ASN A 97 6.75 -16.51 11.59
CA ASN A 97 7.17 -17.86 11.20
C ASN A 97 8.67 -17.99 10.95
N GLN A 98 9.36 -16.91 10.58
CA GLN A 98 10.80 -16.92 10.27
C GLN A 98 11.69 -16.52 11.44
N GLN A 99 11.13 -15.98 12.52
CA GLN A 99 11.91 -15.52 13.65
C GLN A 99 11.98 -16.59 14.73
N ASP A 100 13.17 -16.85 15.25
CA ASP A 100 13.34 -17.64 16.49
C ASP A 100 13.53 -16.74 17.72
N ASN A 101 13.78 -15.44 17.50
CA ASN A 101 13.99 -14.47 18.56
C ASN A 101 12.65 -14.07 19.22
N ARG A 102 12.45 -14.47 20.47
CA ARG A 102 11.25 -14.18 21.26
C ARG A 102 10.97 -12.67 21.44
N ILE A 103 12.01 -11.84 21.54
CA ILE A 103 11.86 -10.38 21.68
C ILE A 103 11.25 -9.81 20.40
N VAL A 104 11.72 -10.27 19.24
CA VAL A 104 11.19 -9.85 17.94
C VAL A 104 9.74 -10.35 17.77
N LYS A 105 9.44 -11.61 18.12
CA LYS A 105 8.05 -12.13 18.08
C LYS A 105 7.11 -11.27 18.91
N ASN A 106 7.43 -11.03 20.18
CA ASN A 106 6.60 -10.22 21.06
C ASN A 106 6.39 -8.81 20.49
N LYS A 107 7.43 -8.18 19.92
CA LYS A 107 7.31 -6.86 19.29
C LYS A 107 6.33 -6.88 18.11
N ILE A 108 6.40 -7.88 17.25
CA ILE A 108 5.52 -8.02 16.08
C ILE A 108 4.08 -8.35 16.50
N GLU A 109 3.88 -9.19 17.50
CA GLU A 109 2.56 -9.49 18.07
C GLU A 109 1.88 -8.24 18.66
N LEU A 110 2.65 -7.37 19.33
CA LEU A 110 2.14 -6.08 19.82
C LEU A 110 1.74 -5.15 18.67
N ILE A 111 2.51 -5.15 17.57
CA ILE A 111 2.16 -4.39 16.37
C ILE A 111 0.88 -4.94 15.73
N ALA A 112 0.72 -6.25 15.64
CA ALA A 112 -0.45 -6.90 15.06
C ALA A 112 -1.75 -6.52 15.79
N LYS A 113 -1.67 -6.34 17.12
CA LYS A 113 -2.79 -5.93 17.98
C LYS A 113 -3.03 -4.42 18.03
N SER A 114 -2.21 -3.61 17.37
CA SER A 114 -2.38 -2.16 17.32
C SER A 114 -3.54 -1.77 16.38
N ASP A 115 -4.00 -0.52 16.47
CA ASP A 115 -4.94 0.04 15.49
C ASP A 115 -4.36 0.03 14.07
N GLN A 116 -5.24 0.08 13.07
CA GLN A 116 -4.94 -0.01 11.63
C GLN A 116 -3.78 0.90 11.20
N ARG A 117 -3.84 2.17 11.56
CA ARG A 117 -2.83 3.17 11.15
C ARG A 117 -1.49 2.90 11.83
N THR A 118 -1.51 2.61 13.13
CA THR A 118 -0.28 2.29 13.87
C THR A 118 0.34 0.99 13.34
N ARG A 119 -0.49 -0.02 13.05
CA ARG A 119 -0.07 -1.32 12.56
C ARG A 119 0.63 -1.20 11.21
N ILE A 120 -0.02 -0.57 10.21
CA ILE A 120 0.60 -0.40 8.90
C ILE A 120 1.89 0.42 8.98
N THR A 121 1.91 1.51 9.77
CA THR A 121 3.07 2.39 9.88
C THR A 121 4.26 1.64 10.48
N LYS A 122 4.03 0.88 11.56
CA LYS A 122 5.10 0.13 12.23
C LYS A 122 5.59 -1.06 11.41
N ILE A 123 4.70 -1.80 10.74
CA ILE A 123 5.10 -2.90 9.86
C ILE A 123 5.87 -2.37 8.66
N TRP A 124 5.40 -1.30 8.01
CA TRP A 124 6.09 -0.71 6.87
C TRP A 124 7.46 -0.15 7.26
N GLY A 125 7.58 0.51 8.42
CA GLY A 125 8.86 0.92 8.98
C GLY A 125 9.80 -0.28 9.19
N TYR A 126 9.28 -1.39 9.72
CA TYR A 126 10.07 -2.61 9.91
C TYR A 126 10.55 -3.23 8.60
N VAL A 127 9.71 -3.21 7.54
CA VAL A 127 10.09 -3.67 6.20
C VAL A 127 11.21 -2.80 5.61
N LYS A 128 11.12 -1.48 5.79
CA LYS A 128 12.15 -0.53 5.33
C LYS A 128 13.47 -0.65 6.08
N GLU A 129 13.42 -0.86 7.40
CA GLU A 129 14.62 -0.98 8.22
C GLU A 129 15.36 -2.31 8.03
N LYS A 130 14.64 -3.37 7.66
CA LYS A 130 15.18 -4.73 7.57
C LYS A 130 14.80 -5.45 6.28
N PRO A 131 15.05 -4.87 5.09
CA PRO A 131 14.62 -5.42 3.81
C PRO A 131 15.15 -6.86 3.58
N GLU A 132 16.27 -7.23 4.18
CA GLU A 132 16.87 -8.56 4.14
C GLU A 132 16.00 -9.66 4.75
N LEU A 133 15.12 -9.32 5.71
CA LEU A 133 14.14 -10.25 6.24
C LEU A 133 12.97 -10.48 5.26
N PHE A 134 12.89 -9.66 4.21
CA PHE A 134 11.78 -9.61 3.26
C PHE A 134 12.19 -9.98 1.84
N VAL A 135 13.37 -10.56 1.60
CA VAL A 135 13.84 -10.95 0.25
C VAL A 135 12.80 -11.80 -0.51
N ASN A 136 12.05 -12.66 0.20
CA ASN A 136 10.91 -13.40 -0.35
C ASN A 136 9.53 -12.78 -0.05
N ILE A 137 9.42 -11.90 0.93
CA ILE A 137 8.13 -11.30 1.35
C ILE A 137 7.78 -10.12 0.46
N GLY A 138 8.77 -9.33 0.01
CA GLY A 138 8.62 -8.38 -1.08
C GLY A 138 8.09 -9.11 -2.31
N GLU A 139 8.79 -10.13 -2.82
CA GLU A 139 8.29 -10.92 -3.94
C GLU A 139 6.93 -11.60 -3.70
N LYS A 140 6.62 -12.09 -2.49
CA LYS A 140 5.32 -12.70 -2.18
C LYS A 140 4.20 -11.67 -2.09
N ALA A 141 4.40 -10.57 -1.38
CA ALA A 141 3.45 -9.46 -1.30
C ALA A 141 3.26 -8.81 -2.68
N LEU A 142 4.35 -8.62 -3.45
CA LEU A 142 4.32 -8.25 -4.87
C LEU A 142 3.57 -9.30 -5.70
N LYS A 143 3.80 -10.60 -5.47
CA LYS A 143 3.09 -11.68 -6.16
C LYS A 143 1.60 -11.63 -5.84
N LEU A 144 1.18 -11.43 -4.60
CA LEU A 144 -0.23 -11.23 -4.22
C LEU A 144 -0.81 -9.95 -4.83
N PHE A 145 0.01 -8.90 -4.92
CA PHE A 145 -0.32 -7.64 -5.56
C PHE A 145 -0.52 -7.78 -7.08
N LEU A 146 0.28 -8.64 -7.71
CA LEU A 146 0.29 -8.93 -9.15
C LEU A 146 -0.68 -10.05 -9.53
N SER A 147 -0.94 -10.99 -8.63
CA SER A 147 -1.81 -12.15 -8.81
C SER A 147 -3.25 -11.84 -8.39
N GLY A 148 -3.66 -10.56 -8.43
CA GLY A 148 -4.99 -10.08 -8.07
C GLY A 148 -6.03 -11.14 -8.39
N GLY A 149 -6.50 -11.82 -7.34
CA GLY A 149 -7.22 -13.08 -7.46
C GLY A 149 -8.58 -12.89 -8.11
N TYR A 150 -8.76 -13.66 -9.19
CA TYR A 150 -9.99 -14.04 -9.91
C TYR A 150 -10.77 -12.94 -10.65
#